data_AF-A0A538EGW2-F1
#
_entry.id   AF-A0A538EGW2-F1
#
_cell.length_a   1.000
_cell.length_b   1.000
_cell.length_c   1.000
_cell.angle_alpha   90.00
_cell.angle_beta   90.00
_cell.angle_gamma   90.00
#
_symmetry.space_group_name_H-M   'P 1'
#
loop_
_entity.id
_entity.type
_entity.pdbx_description
1 polymer ?
#
loop_
_entity_poly.entity_id
_entity_poly.type
_entity_poly.pdbx_seq_one_letter_code
_entity_poly.pdbx_strand_id
1 'polypeptide(L)'
;MSLDESLERMARWEALRQRMAGQHRDDTVVDELIEAVGTVLQRHGPLAVTVTVEAGAEPATVRLDWRDGQLSVARVGAQPPRTAAALAELIRQDPSLLRPDGVTD
;
A
#
# COMPACT_ATOMS: atom_id res chain seq x y z
N MET A 1 -31.10 8.51 -22.20
CA MET A 1 -29.82 9.01 -21.71
C MET A 1 -29.59 10.37 -22.33
N SER A 2 -29.46 11.41 -21.51
CA SER A 2 -29.21 12.79 -21.93
C SER A 2 -27.77 12.96 -22.43
N LEU A 3 -27.51 13.98 -23.25
CA LEU A 3 -26.15 14.41 -23.59
C LEU A 3 -25.36 14.75 -22.32
N ASP A 4 -26.02 15.37 -21.35
CA ASP A 4 -25.41 15.81 -20.09
C ASP A 4 -24.93 14.61 -19.25
N GLU A 5 -25.80 13.60 -19.07
CA GLU A 5 -25.44 12.32 -18.42
C GLU A 5 -24.27 11.62 -19.15
N SER A 6 -24.19 11.77 -20.47
CA SER A 6 -23.12 11.19 -21.28
C SER A 6 -21.78 11.90 -21.02
N LEU A 7 -21.80 13.23 -20.94
CA LEU A 7 -20.63 14.06 -20.64
C LEU A 7 -20.13 13.85 -19.21
N GLU A 8 -21.02 13.79 -18.23
CA GLU A 8 -20.67 13.47 -16.83
C GLU A 8 -20.04 12.08 -16.71
N ARG A 9 -20.58 11.10 -17.44
CA ARG A 9 -20.00 9.75 -17.48
C ARG A 9 -18.60 9.76 -18.11
N MET A 10 -18.40 10.51 -19.20
CA MET A 10 -17.09 10.66 -19.83
C MET A 10 -16.08 11.34 -18.91
N ALA A 11 -16.47 12.41 -18.20
CA ALA A 11 -15.61 13.10 -17.25
C ALA A 11 -15.15 12.18 -16.10
N ARG A 12 -16.07 11.34 -15.57
CA ARG A 12 -15.74 10.32 -14.56
C ARG A 12 -14.75 9.29 -15.08
N TRP A 13 -14.91 8.84 -16.33
CA TRP A 13 -13.96 7.90 -16.95
C TRP A 13 -12.57 8.50 -17.14
N GLU A 14 -12.48 9.75 -17.59
CA GLU A 14 -11.19 10.42 -17.76
C GLU A 14 -10.48 10.62 -16.42
N ALA A 15 -11.19 11.04 -15.38
CA ALA A 15 -10.65 11.16 -14.03
C ALA A 15 -10.12 9.82 -13.49
N LEU A 16 -10.85 8.72 -13.71
CA LEU A 16 -10.38 7.39 -13.34
C LEU A 16 -9.12 7.00 -14.12
N ARG A 17 -9.07 7.28 -15.43
CA ARG A 17 -7.90 7.00 -16.27
C ARG A 17 -6.67 7.77 -15.79
N GLN A 18 -6.83 9.05 -15.44
CA GLN A 18 -5.76 9.87 -14.89
C GLN A 18 -5.25 9.32 -13.55
N ARG A 19 -6.16 8.87 -12.67
CA ARG A 19 -5.77 8.22 -11.40
C ARG A 19 -4.99 6.93 -11.64
N MET A 20 -5.45 6.06 -12.55
CA MET A 20 -4.75 4.83 -12.90
C MET A 20 -3.36 5.10 -13.51
N ALA A 21 -3.25 6.11 -14.37
CA ALA A 21 -1.97 6.49 -14.97
C ALA A 21 -0.97 7.02 -13.92
N GLY A 22 -1.45 7.82 -12.96
CA GLY A 22 -0.63 8.26 -11.81
C GLY A 22 -0.16 7.08 -10.98
N GLN A 23 -1.06 6.18 -10.61
CA GLN A 23 -0.73 4.98 -9.83
C GLN A 23 0.31 4.09 -10.52
N HIS A 24 0.18 3.87 -11.84
CA HIS A 24 1.14 3.06 -12.59
C HIS A 24 2.55 3.70 -12.64
N ARG A 25 2.61 5.04 -12.66
CA ARG A 25 3.87 5.77 -12.58
C ARG A 25 4.52 5.62 -11.20
N ASP A 26 3.74 5.72 -10.14
CA ASP A 26 4.23 5.59 -8.77
C ASP A 26 4.75 4.17 -8.51
N ASP A 27 4.04 3.14 -8.98
CA ASP A 27 4.49 1.75 -8.94
C ASP A 27 5.84 1.56 -9.65
N THR A 28 6.01 2.18 -10.83
CA THR A 28 7.27 2.10 -11.59
C THR A 28 8.44 2.70 -10.80
N VAL A 29 8.24 3.86 -10.18
CA VAL A 29 9.27 4.53 -9.36
C VAL A 29 9.61 3.71 -8.13
N VAL A 30 8.60 3.13 -7.47
CA VAL A 30 8.79 2.26 -6.30
C VAL A 30 9.61 1.02 -6.67
N ASP A 31 9.32 0.39 -7.81
CA ASP A 31 10.04 -0.80 -8.27
C ASP A 31 11.52 -0.47 -8.59
N GLU A 32 11.80 0.66 -9.23
CA GLU A 32 13.18 1.13 -9.47
C GLU A 32 13.94 1.39 -8.15
N LEU A 33 13.27 1.99 -7.17
CA LEU A 33 13.82 2.20 -5.82
C LEU A 33 14.13 0.89 -5.10
N ILE A 34 13.25 -0.10 -5.22
CA ILE A 34 13.44 -1.44 -4.64
C ILE A 34 14.70 -2.09 -5.23
N GLU A 35 14.90 -2.02 -6.54
CA GLU A 35 16.10 -2.58 -7.18
C GLU A 35 17.39 -1.87 -6.73
N ALA A 36 17.38 -0.54 -6.70
CA ALA A 36 18.53 0.25 -6.29
C ALA A 36 18.91 -0.01 -4.83
N VAL A 37 17.93 0.03 -3.91
CA VAL A 37 18.16 -0.21 -2.48
C VAL A 37 18.51 -1.67 -2.22
N GLY A 38 17.89 -2.63 -2.94
CA GLY A 38 18.22 -4.05 -2.86
C GLY A 38 19.71 -4.32 -3.13
N THR A 39 20.29 -3.63 -4.12
CA THR A 39 21.73 -3.72 -4.41
C THR A 39 22.60 -3.23 -3.24
N VAL A 40 22.17 -2.19 -2.53
CA VAL A 40 22.86 -1.66 -1.35
C VAL A 40 22.76 -2.65 -0.18
N LEU A 41 21.56 -3.16 0.10
CA LEU A 41 21.32 -4.09 1.19
C LEU A 41 22.10 -5.40 1.02
N GLN A 42 22.18 -5.92 -0.20
CA GLN A 42 22.98 -7.09 -0.51
C GLN A 42 24.47 -6.92 -0.14
N ARG A 43 25.03 -5.72 -0.34
CA ARG A 43 26.45 -5.44 -0.08
C ARG A 43 26.77 -5.16 1.38
N HIS A 44 25.83 -4.59 2.13
CA HIS A 44 26.11 -3.98 3.44
C HIS A 44 25.54 -4.76 4.65
N GLY A 45 24.99 -5.96 4.45
CA GLY A 45 24.56 -6.84 5.54
C GLY A 45 23.14 -6.58 6.05
N PRO A 46 22.77 -7.03 7.26
CA PRO A 46 21.37 -7.05 7.72
C PRO A 46 20.88 -5.65 8.12
N LEU A 47 20.58 -4.86 7.10
CA LEU A 47 19.97 -3.55 7.19
C LEU A 47 18.49 -3.66 6.80
N ALA A 48 17.65 -2.91 7.49
CA ALA A 48 16.26 -2.71 7.10
C ALA A 48 16.10 -1.24 6.71
N VAL A 49 15.51 -0.99 5.55
CA VAL A 49 15.26 0.34 5.00
C VAL A 49 13.76 0.50 4.81
N THR A 50 13.23 1.64 5.26
CA THR A 50 11.85 2.02 4.96
C THR A 50 11.90 3.22 4.03
N VAL A 51 11.24 3.11 2.88
CA VAL A 51 11.13 4.16 1.87
C VAL A 51 9.68 4.63 1.85
N THR A 52 9.47 5.93 1.94
CA THR A 52 8.17 6.54 1.66
C THR A 52 8.31 7.36 0.39
N VAL A 53 7.52 7.01 -0.62
CA VAL A 53 7.40 7.75 -1.87
C VAL A 53 6.17 8.63 -1.77
N GLU A 54 6.42 9.93 -1.66
CA GLU A 54 5.39 10.96 -1.68
C GLU A 54 5.06 11.28 -3.13
N ALA A 55 3.96 10.74 -3.66
CA ALA A 55 3.47 11.04 -5.00
C ALA A 55 1.95 11.24 -5.00
N GLY A 56 1.49 12.30 -5.66
CA GLY A 56 0.07 12.60 -5.73
C GLY A 56 -0.57 12.85 -4.35
N ALA A 57 -1.64 12.12 -4.05
CA ALA A 57 -2.47 12.32 -2.85
C ALA A 57 -2.24 11.29 -1.72
N GLU A 58 -1.64 10.13 -2.03
CA GLU A 58 -1.41 9.08 -1.02
C GLU A 58 0.05 8.60 -1.10
N PRO A 59 0.83 8.71 -0.01
CA PRO A 59 2.18 8.20 0.02
C PRO A 59 2.21 6.67 -0.06
N ALA A 60 3.13 6.14 -0.86
CA ALA A 60 3.43 4.72 -0.90
C ALA A 60 4.62 4.43 0.05
N THR A 61 4.41 3.60 1.07
CA THR A 61 5.49 3.18 1.96
C THR A 61 5.89 1.73 1.66
N VAL A 62 7.19 1.48 1.58
CA VAL A 62 7.77 0.14 1.36
C VAL A 62 8.86 -0.11 2.39
N ARG A 63 8.82 -1.28 3.02
CA ARG A 63 9.91 -1.78 3.88
C ARG A 63 10.70 -2.85 3.13
N LEU A 64 12.00 -2.64 3.10
CA LEU A 64 13.00 -3.50 2.47
C LEU A 64 13.88 -4.06 3.57
N ASP A 65 14.06 -5.37 3.61
CA ASP A 65 15.01 -5.99 4.52
C ASP A 65 15.81 -7.10 3.82
N TRP A 66 17.08 -7.22 4.19
CA TRP A 66 17.95 -8.27 3.68
C TRP A 66 18.28 -9.25 4.80
N ARG A 67 17.76 -10.48 4.67
CA ARG A 67 17.95 -11.56 5.64
C ARG A 67 18.21 -12.86 4.91
N ASP A 68 19.12 -13.66 5.46
CA ASP A 68 19.43 -15.00 4.94
C ASP A 68 19.76 -15.04 3.45
N GLY A 69 20.39 -13.98 2.92
CA GLY A 69 20.76 -13.86 1.51
C GLY A 69 19.59 -13.53 0.58
N GLN A 70 18.44 -13.13 1.12
CA GLN A 70 17.23 -12.80 0.38
C GLN A 70 16.74 -11.39 0.73
N LEU A 71 16.30 -10.65 -0.29
CA LEU A 71 15.56 -9.40 -0.13
C LEU A 71 14.09 -9.73 0.16
N SER A 72 13.56 -9.22 1.26
CA SER A 72 12.12 -9.20 1.51
C SER A 72 11.60 -7.78 1.34
N VAL A 73 10.46 -7.67 0.65
CA VAL A 73 9.80 -6.42 0.31
C VAL A 73 8.39 -6.46 0.86
N ALA A 74 8.09 -5.57 1.79
CA ALA A 74 6.75 -5.40 2.34
C ALA A 74 6.22 -4.02 1.94
N ARG A 75 5.25 -3.97 1.01
CA ARG A 75 4.51 -2.74 0.74
C ARG A 75 3.61 -2.47 1.96
N VAL A 76 3.93 -1.43 2.71
CA VAL A 76 3.05 -0.90 3.75
C VAL A 76 2.01 -0.08 3.01
N GLY A 77 0.98 -0.77 2.52
CA GLY A 77 -0.14 -0.08 1.88
C GLY A 77 -0.69 0.97 2.84
N ALA A 78 -1.13 2.11 2.29
CA ALA A 78 -2.18 2.90 2.90
C ALA A 78 -3.34 1.93 3.14
N GLN A 79 -3.38 1.33 4.33
CA GLN A 79 -4.52 0.55 4.74
C GLN A 79 -5.68 1.54 4.61
N PRO A 80 -6.73 1.25 3.80
CA PRO A 80 -7.86 2.16 3.71
C PRO A 80 -8.24 2.50 5.14
N PRO A 81 -8.52 3.78 5.48
CA PRO A 81 -8.79 4.16 6.85
C PRO A 81 -9.80 3.15 7.38
N ARG A 82 -9.36 2.29 8.32
CA ARG A 82 -10.26 1.32 8.92
C ARG A 82 -11.25 2.18 9.69
N THR A 83 -12.35 2.53 9.03
CA THR A 83 -13.43 3.24 9.68
C THR A 83 -13.86 2.39 10.86
N ALA A 84 -14.32 3.03 11.94
CA ALA A 84 -14.87 2.29 13.07
C ALA A 84 -15.93 1.26 12.61
N ALA A 85 -16.64 1.54 11.52
CA ALA A 85 -17.56 0.62 10.86
C ALA A 85 -16.87 -0.61 10.25
N ALA A 86 -15.78 -0.45 9.49
CA ALA A 86 -15.02 -1.57 8.93
C ALA A 86 -14.38 -2.43 10.03
N LEU A 87 -13.92 -1.80 11.12
CA LEU A 87 -13.40 -2.52 12.29
C LEU A 87 -14.52 -3.27 13.04
N ALA A 88 -15.68 -2.64 13.21
CA ALA A 88 -16.83 -3.28 13.83
C ALA A 88 -17.35 -4.48 13.01
N GLU A 89 -17.30 -4.40 11.68
CA GLU A 89 -17.64 -5.54 10.81
C GLU A 89 -16.67 -6.69 10.98
N LEU A 90 -15.36 -6.38 11.01
CA LEU A 90 -14.33 -7.39 11.20
C LEU A 90 -14.43 -8.08 12.57
N ILE A 91 -14.70 -7.31 13.63
CA ILE A 91 -14.95 -7.85 14.99
C ILE A 91 -16.23 -8.69 15.03
N ARG A 92 -17.26 -8.32 14.25
CA ARG A 92 -18.49 -9.11 14.15
C ARG A 92 -18.25 -10.44 13.43
N GLN A 93 -17.43 -10.43 12.38
CA GLN A 93 -17.05 -11.62 11.63
C GLN A 93 -16.08 -12.52 12.43
N ASP A 94 -15.18 -11.92 13.19
CA ASP A 94 -14.22 -12.61 14.02
C ASP A 94 -14.14 -12.00 15.44
N PRO A 95 -14.99 -12.44 16.37
CA PRO A 95 -15.00 -11.94 17.74
C PRO A 95 -13.77 -12.36 18.53
N SER A 96 -12.95 -13.29 18.02
CA SER A 96 -11.70 -13.69 18.67
C SER A 96 -10.64 -12.58 18.65
N LEU A 97 -10.77 -11.61 17.73
CA LEU A 97 -9.90 -10.42 17.66
C LEU A 97 -9.97 -9.50 18.89
N LEU A 98 -10.99 -9.66 19.73
CA LEU A 98 -11.13 -8.94 21.00
C LEU A 98 -10.43 -9.65 22.16
N ARG A 99 -9.94 -10.88 21.96
CA ARG A 99 -9.24 -11.61 23.02
C ARG A 99 -7.80 -11.12 23.07
N PRO A 100 -7.34 -10.55 24.19
CA PRO A 100 -5.91 -10.42 24.43
C PRO A 100 -5.36 -11.84 24.61
N ASP A 101 -4.41 -12.25 23.76
CA ASP A 101 -3.75 -13.53 23.90
C ASP A 101 -3.09 -13.64 25.28
N GLY A 102 -3.53 -14.62 26.08
CA GLY A 102 -2.80 -15.17 27.22
C GLY A 102 -3.08 -14.57 28.61
N VAL A 103 -4.17 -14.99 29.25
CA VAL A 103 -4.16 -15.20 30.71
C VAL A 103 -4.34 -16.70 30.93
N THR A 104 -3.21 -17.41 30.94
CA THR A 104 -3.08 -18.66 31.69
C THR A 104 -3.21 -18.33 33.17
N ASP A 105 -4.23 -18.90 33.83
CA ASP A 105 -4.17 -19.21 35.26
C ASP A 105 -3.81 -20.70 35.38
#